data_AF-A0A9W6FNB8-F1
#
_entry.id   AF-A0A9W6FNB8-F1
#
_cell.length_a   1.000
_cell.length_b   1.000
_cell.length_c   1.000
_cell.angle_alpha   90.00
_cell.angle_beta   90.00
_cell.angle_gamma   90.00
#
_symmetry.space_group_name_H-M   'P 1'
#
loop_
_entity.id
_entity.type
_entity.pdbx_description
1 polymer ?
#
loop_
_entity_poly.entity_id
_entity_poly.type
_entity_poly.pdbx_seq_one_letter_code
_entity_poly.pdbx_strand_id
1 'polypeptide(L)'
;MEFDDELGALRERRRALEAVVYGTPDGFSSDAAGELSEVLARIAELERGSTAATTASERRAPDSDAAETEAPGADELLAGLMAADAADDRAAGDDDDRPTEPPGSGTRRGRGIRRALIAGVAAIAVGAWFAVTLTPPPGTGLAVFEREQVEADLLPMEAFLGASARATTRLVDEELGYGFWAFRDRDGRVCLIMLQPDTIDGADADCAEERTFLAGGLSLVLAFEDVPERLRPAGMRMGEVLRIIWTADADGVVWTMDADA
;
A
#
# COMPACT_ATOMS: atom_id res chain seq x y z
N MET A 1 8.54 18.58 -36.27
CA MET A 1 7.52 17.93 -37.11
C MET A 1 7.80 16.42 -37.21
N GLU A 2 9.03 16.00 -37.53
CA GLU A 2 9.40 14.56 -37.59
C GLU A 2 9.17 13.76 -36.30
N PHE A 3 9.36 14.38 -35.13
CA PHE A 3 9.14 13.74 -33.81
C PHE A 3 7.66 13.42 -33.52
N ASP A 4 6.75 14.34 -33.86
CA ASP A 4 5.31 14.16 -33.61
C ASP A 4 4.73 13.08 -34.55
N ASP A 5 5.27 12.99 -35.76
CA ASP A 5 4.91 11.97 -36.75
C ASP A 5 5.40 10.57 -36.32
N GLU A 6 6.64 10.44 -35.81
CA GLU A 6 7.18 9.18 -35.26
C GLU A 6 6.35 8.71 -34.05
N LEU A 7 6.05 9.62 -33.12
CA LEU A 7 5.25 9.31 -31.92
C LEU A 7 3.81 8.90 -32.28
N GLY A 8 3.22 9.56 -33.30
CA GLY A 8 1.92 9.20 -33.85
C GLY A 8 1.89 7.78 -34.40
N ALA A 9 2.87 7.43 -35.24
CA ALA A 9 3.00 6.10 -35.83
C ALA A 9 3.21 5.01 -34.77
N LEU A 10 4.05 5.27 -33.76
CA LEU A 10 4.28 4.34 -32.65
C LEU A 10 3.02 4.10 -31.81
N ARG A 11 2.22 5.14 -31.55
CA ARG A 11 0.94 5.00 -30.81
C ARG A 11 -0.12 4.22 -31.58
N GLU A 12 -0.12 4.33 -32.91
CA GLU A 12 -0.98 3.50 -33.76
C GLU A 12 -0.52 2.04 -33.76
N ARG A 13 0.80 1.81 -33.89
CA ARG A 13 1.38 0.47 -33.81
C ARG A 13 1.11 -0.19 -32.46
N ARG A 14 1.22 0.58 -31.35
CA ARG A 14 0.84 0.14 -30.00
C ARG A 14 -0.59 -0.38 -29.97
N ARG A 15 -1.57 0.42 -30.43
CA ARG A 15 -2.98 0.01 -30.45
C ARG A 15 -3.21 -1.27 -31.26
N ALA A 16 -2.54 -1.42 -32.39
CA ALA A 16 -2.64 -2.63 -33.21
C ALA A 16 -2.07 -3.86 -32.48
N LEU A 17 -0.93 -3.71 -31.80
CA LEU A 17 -0.31 -4.79 -31.02
C LEU A 17 -1.11 -5.13 -29.77
N GLU A 18 -1.66 -4.14 -29.06
CA GLU A 18 -2.56 -4.33 -27.91
C GLU A 18 -3.79 -5.16 -28.32
N ALA A 19 -4.38 -4.89 -29.49
CA ALA A 19 -5.51 -5.66 -29.99
C ALA A 19 -5.17 -7.14 -30.27
N VAL A 20 -3.92 -7.45 -30.63
CA VAL A 20 -3.45 -8.83 -30.85
C VAL A 20 -3.13 -9.51 -29.52
N VAL A 21 -2.34 -8.84 -28.67
CA VAL A 21 -1.88 -9.38 -27.38
C VAL A 21 -3.06 -9.64 -26.43
N TYR A 22 -4.00 -8.70 -26.34
CA TYR A 22 -5.14 -8.79 -25.43
C TYR A 22 -6.41 -9.37 -26.09
N GLY A 23 -6.48 -9.38 -27.42
CA GLY A 23 -7.66 -9.88 -28.15
C GLY A 23 -7.59 -11.34 -28.58
N THR A 24 -6.47 -12.04 -28.31
CA THR A 24 -6.30 -13.45 -28.67
C THR A 24 -5.83 -14.30 -27.48
N PRO A 25 -6.30 -15.56 -27.32
CA PRO A 25 -5.94 -16.41 -26.19
C PRO A 25 -4.44 -16.66 -26.02
N ASP A 26 -3.70 -16.70 -27.13
CA ASP A 26 -2.25 -16.91 -27.16
C ASP A 26 -1.47 -15.61 -27.44
N GLY A 27 -2.11 -14.44 -27.30
CA GLY A 27 -1.52 -13.16 -27.68
C GLY A 27 -0.26 -12.81 -26.87
N PHE A 28 -0.21 -13.21 -25.60
CA PHE A 28 0.92 -12.99 -24.70
C PHE A 28 2.14 -13.87 -24.94
N SER A 29 1.96 -15.04 -25.59
CA SER A 29 3.06 -15.93 -25.98
C SER A 29 3.54 -15.68 -27.41
N SER A 30 2.94 -14.71 -28.10
CA SER A 30 3.27 -14.34 -29.47
C SER A 30 4.39 -13.30 -29.54
N ASP A 31 5.04 -13.21 -30.71
CA ASP A 31 6.03 -12.16 -31.01
C ASP A 31 5.45 -10.75 -30.85
N ALA A 32 4.12 -10.58 -30.93
CA ALA A 32 3.46 -9.30 -30.74
C ALA A 32 3.61 -8.75 -29.31
N ALA A 33 3.74 -9.61 -28.29
CA ALA A 33 3.97 -9.17 -26.91
C ALA A 33 5.40 -8.61 -26.71
N GLY A 34 6.38 -9.20 -27.39
CA GLY A 34 7.75 -8.68 -27.46
C GLY A 34 7.79 -7.33 -28.18
N GLU A 35 7.17 -7.25 -29.36
CA GLU A 35 7.12 -6.01 -30.15
C GLU A 35 6.37 -4.88 -29.39
N LEU A 36 5.28 -5.21 -28.67
CA LEU A 36 4.56 -4.24 -27.85
C LEU A 36 5.46 -3.64 -26.76
N SER A 37 6.27 -4.47 -26.12
CA SER A 37 7.23 -4.02 -25.10
C SER A 37 8.27 -3.06 -25.67
N GLU A 38 8.80 -3.34 -26.87
CA GLU A 38 9.75 -2.47 -27.56
C GLU A 38 9.13 -1.13 -27.97
N VAL A 39 7.90 -1.15 -28.51
CA VAL A 39 7.16 0.06 -28.89
C VAL A 39 6.88 0.93 -27.67
N LEU A 40 6.45 0.33 -26.55
CA LEU A 40 6.22 1.06 -25.29
C LEU A 40 7.49 1.71 -24.76
N ALA A 41 8.62 0.98 -24.79
CA ALA A 41 9.92 1.52 -24.38
C ALA A 41 10.35 2.70 -25.25
N ARG A 42 10.13 2.62 -26.57
CA ARG A 42 10.47 3.69 -27.52
C ARG A 42 9.61 4.93 -27.33
N ILE A 43 8.30 4.77 -27.12
CA ILE A 43 7.39 5.88 -26.79
C ILE A 43 7.87 6.60 -25.52
N ALA A 44 8.17 5.84 -24.47
CA ALA A 44 8.64 6.41 -23.21
C ALA A 44 10.00 7.13 -23.33
N GLU A 45 10.89 6.65 -24.19
CA GLU A 45 12.15 7.34 -24.52
C GLU A 45 11.90 8.70 -25.18
N LEU A 46 11.05 8.71 -26.21
CA LEU A 46 10.71 9.93 -26.96
C LEU A 46 10.04 10.96 -26.04
N GLU A 47 9.05 10.56 -25.23
CA GLU A 47 8.35 11.47 -24.31
C GLU A 47 9.29 12.06 -23.24
N ARG A 48 10.26 11.28 -22.75
CA ARG A 48 11.29 11.76 -21.83
C ARG A 48 12.25 12.75 -22.50
N GLY A 49 12.64 12.48 -23.75
CA GLY A 49 13.47 13.39 -24.55
C GLY A 49 12.78 14.72 -24.84
N SER A 50 11.48 14.69 -25.15
CA SER A 50 10.66 15.89 -25.36
C SER A 50 10.53 16.73 -24.08
N THR A 51 10.26 16.08 -22.95
CA THR A 51 10.14 16.76 -21.64
C THR A 51 11.48 17.39 -21.21
N ALA A 52 12.60 16.71 -21.47
CA ALA A 52 13.95 17.23 -21.20
C ALA A 52 14.32 18.41 -22.11
N ALA A 53 13.88 18.40 -23.38
CA ALA A 53 14.11 19.50 -24.31
C ALA A 53 13.30 20.75 -23.94
N THR A 54 12.04 20.59 -23.53
CA THR A 54 11.18 21.69 -23.06
C THR A 54 11.74 22.32 -21.79
N THR A 55 12.13 21.51 -20.79
CA THR A 55 12.73 22.03 -19.54
C THR A 55 14.10 22.68 -19.72
N ALA A 56 14.89 22.25 -20.71
CA ALA A 56 16.15 22.92 -21.08
C ALA A 56 15.91 24.24 -21.83
N SER A 57 14.85 24.33 -22.64
CA SER A 57 14.44 25.57 -23.30
C SER A 57 13.91 26.61 -22.31
N GLU A 58 13.22 26.17 -21.26
CA GLU A 58 12.65 27.04 -20.22
C GLU A 58 13.74 27.58 -19.25
N ARG A 59 14.82 26.83 -19.04
CA ARG A 59 15.98 27.27 -18.24
C ARG A 59 16.96 28.17 -18.98
N ARG A 60 16.80 28.40 -20.28
CA ARG A 60 17.72 29.22 -21.10
C ARG A 60 17.28 30.68 -21.29
N ALA A 61 16.38 31.19 -20.46
CA ALA A 61 16.20 32.63 -20.33
C ALA A 61 17.02 33.16 -19.15
N PRO A 62 18.14 33.86 -19.43
CA PRO A 62 18.50 35.00 -18.58
C PRO A 62 18.81 36.28 -19.36
N ASP A 63 18.23 37.37 -18.85
CA ASP A 63 18.66 38.78 -18.82
C ASP A 63 18.99 39.57 -20.10
N SER A 64 18.15 40.58 -20.37
CA SER A 64 18.56 41.99 -20.51
C SER A 64 17.33 42.91 -20.51
N ASP A 65 17.09 43.64 -19.43
CA ASP A 65 17.37 45.08 -19.37
C ASP A 65 16.81 45.72 -18.09
N ALA A 66 17.69 46.48 -17.46
CA ALA A 66 17.44 47.29 -16.29
C ALA A 66 16.56 48.50 -16.61
N ALA A 67 15.65 48.84 -15.70
CA ALA A 67 15.36 50.24 -15.38
C ALA A 67 14.74 50.33 -13.98
N GLU A 68 15.43 51.12 -13.15
CA GLU A 68 15.10 51.64 -11.83
C GLU A 68 13.60 51.93 -11.61
N THR A 69 13.08 51.66 -10.40
CA THR A 69 12.26 52.61 -9.62
C THR A 69 12.21 52.17 -8.14
N GLU A 70 12.91 52.97 -7.33
CA GLU A 70 12.67 53.41 -5.96
C GLU A 70 11.78 52.59 -5.00
N ALA A 71 12.36 52.33 -3.82
CA ALA A 71 11.65 52.03 -2.58
C ALA A 71 11.09 53.31 -1.91
N PRO A 72 9.96 53.19 -1.21
CA PRO A 72 9.85 53.65 0.18
C PRO A 72 9.36 52.46 1.03
N GLY A 73 9.70 52.28 2.29
CA GLY A 73 9.94 53.22 3.37
C GLY A 73 9.24 52.59 4.57
N ALA A 74 10.02 52.12 5.54
CA ALA A 74 9.51 51.53 6.76
C ALA A 74 8.99 52.64 7.67
N ASP A 75 7.68 52.86 7.68
CA ASP A 75 6.89 53.36 8.81
C ASP A 75 5.42 53.38 8.37
N GLU A 76 4.50 53.25 9.32
CA GLU A 76 3.05 53.45 9.14
C GLU A 76 2.23 52.24 8.64
N LEU A 77 2.05 51.21 9.48
CA LEU A 77 0.78 50.47 9.60
C LEU A 77 0.69 49.78 10.98
N LEU A 78 0.67 50.62 12.02
CA LEU A 78 0.34 50.23 13.40
C LEU A 78 -0.50 51.34 14.04
N ALA A 79 -1.70 51.58 13.51
CA ALA A 79 -2.72 52.38 14.19
C ALA A 79 -4.11 52.05 13.63
N GLY A 80 -4.93 51.39 14.45
CA GLY A 80 -6.38 51.39 14.28
C GLY A 80 -6.97 50.08 13.80
N LEU A 81 -7.19 49.15 14.74
CA LEU A 81 -8.46 48.44 14.95
C LEU A 81 -8.28 47.41 16.08
N MET A 82 -8.38 47.90 17.31
CA MET A 82 -8.66 47.13 18.52
C MET A 82 -10.00 47.64 19.08
N ALA A 83 -10.71 46.74 19.77
CA ALA A 83 -12.02 46.86 20.44
C ALA A 83 -13.22 46.49 19.54
N ALA A 84 -14.16 45.63 19.92
CA ALA A 84 -14.59 45.04 21.20
C ALA A 84 -15.13 43.61 20.87
N ASP A 85 -15.48 42.68 21.75
CA ASP A 85 -16.03 42.78 23.09
C ASP A 85 -15.94 41.39 23.73
N ALA A 86 -15.79 41.35 25.05
CA ALA A 86 -15.80 40.16 25.87
C ALA A 86 -16.81 40.38 27.00
N ALA A 87 -17.85 39.56 27.05
CA ALA A 87 -18.71 39.29 28.20
C ALA A 87 -19.48 37.98 27.87
N ASP A 88 -19.29 36.86 28.59
CA ASP A 88 -19.66 36.55 29.97
C ASP A 88 -21.16 36.25 30.17
N ASP A 89 -21.41 35.29 31.06
CA ASP A 89 -22.64 34.91 31.77
C ASP A 89 -23.56 33.74 31.32
N ARG A 90 -23.55 32.73 32.21
CA ARG A 90 -24.66 31.91 32.78
C ARG A 90 -25.24 30.71 31.99
N ALA A 91 -25.00 29.53 32.56
CA ALA A 91 -26.09 28.69 33.06
C ALA A 91 -25.56 27.69 34.13
N ALA A 92 -25.79 28.04 35.39
CA ALA A 92 -25.78 27.10 36.50
C ALA A 92 -27.16 26.42 36.57
N GLY A 93 -27.18 25.09 36.63
CA GLY A 93 -28.34 24.29 36.99
C GLY A 93 -27.94 23.40 38.15
N ASP A 94 -28.29 23.85 39.34
CA ASP A 94 -28.22 23.17 40.64
C ASP A 94 -29.64 22.64 40.92
N ASP A 95 -29.78 21.34 41.19
CA ASP A 95 -30.79 20.83 42.13
C ASP A 95 -30.53 19.33 42.40
N ASP A 96 -29.87 19.10 43.53
CA ASP A 96 -30.17 18.13 44.58
C ASP A 96 -31.21 17.02 44.27
N ASP A 97 -30.77 15.76 44.33
CA ASP A 97 -31.48 14.75 45.14
C ASP A 97 -30.58 13.53 45.43
N ARG A 98 -30.05 13.47 46.66
CA ARG A 98 -29.62 12.26 47.39
C ARG A 98 -30.73 11.97 48.41
N PRO A 99 -31.03 10.72 48.82
CA PRO A 99 -30.03 9.79 49.38
C PRO A 99 -30.37 8.28 49.14
N THR A 100 -29.49 7.28 49.30
CA THR A 100 -29.16 6.62 50.59
C THR A 100 -28.45 5.29 50.26
N GLU A 101 -27.25 5.05 50.78
CA GLU A 101 -26.60 3.72 50.81
C GLU A 101 -27.32 2.75 51.76
N PRO A 102 -27.10 1.43 51.66
CA PRO A 102 -26.19 0.84 52.64
C PRO A 102 -25.20 -0.20 52.06
N PRO A 103 -24.18 -0.58 52.86
CA PRO A 103 -22.90 -1.08 52.38
C PRO A 103 -22.77 -2.61 52.45
N GLY A 104 -21.98 -3.18 51.53
CA GLY A 104 -21.61 -4.59 51.50
C GLY A 104 -20.12 -4.80 51.76
N SER A 105 -19.75 -4.88 53.04
CA SER A 105 -18.48 -5.36 53.57
C SER A 105 -18.11 -6.78 53.13
N GLY A 106 -16.83 -7.11 52.92
CA GLY A 106 -16.45 -8.52 52.78
C GLY A 106 -14.99 -8.85 52.46
N THR A 107 -14.13 -8.72 53.47
CA THR A 107 -12.76 -9.25 53.63
C THR A 107 -12.43 -10.63 53.03
N ARG A 108 -11.15 -10.83 52.61
CA ARG A 108 -10.17 -11.88 53.03
C ARG A 108 -9.13 -12.13 51.92
N ARG A 109 -7.87 -11.69 52.04
CA ARG A 109 -6.74 -12.32 52.78
C ARG A 109 -6.68 -13.86 52.62
N GLY A 110 -5.77 -14.32 51.76
CA GLY A 110 -5.43 -15.74 51.59
C GLY A 110 -3.99 -15.92 51.10
N ARG A 111 -3.05 -15.86 52.05
CA ARG A 111 -1.63 -16.24 51.89
C ARG A 111 -1.57 -17.77 52.02
N GLY A 112 -0.92 -18.47 51.09
CA GLY A 112 -0.80 -19.93 51.15
C GLY A 112 0.33 -20.49 50.30
N ILE A 113 1.52 -20.57 50.89
CA ILE A 113 2.69 -21.31 50.39
C ILE A 113 2.44 -22.81 50.57
N ARG A 114 2.65 -23.64 49.55
CA ARG A 114 3.11 -25.04 49.72
C ARG A 114 4.07 -25.46 48.61
N ARG A 115 5.32 -25.70 49.02
CA ARG A 115 6.34 -26.51 48.34
C ARG A 115 6.01 -28.00 48.51
N ALA A 116 6.31 -28.81 47.49
CA ALA A 116 6.83 -30.19 47.55
C ALA A 116 7.21 -30.56 46.09
N LEU A 117 8.47 -30.64 45.65
CA LEU A 117 9.52 -31.64 45.91
C LEU A 117 9.08 -33.11 45.76
N ILE A 118 9.19 -33.64 44.54
CA ILE A 118 9.55 -35.03 44.19
C ILE A 118 10.29 -34.91 42.83
N ALA A 119 11.63 -34.94 42.74
CA ALA A 119 12.55 -36.08 42.88
C ALA A 119 12.39 -37.15 41.77
N GLY A 120 13.20 -36.99 40.71
CA GLY A 120 13.93 -38.09 40.06
C GLY A 120 13.22 -38.86 38.95
N VAL A 121 13.68 -38.70 37.70
CA VAL A 121 14.44 -39.73 36.97
C VAL A 121 15.43 -39.02 36.06
N ALA A 122 16.72 -39.20 36.32
CA ALA A 122 17.78 -38.89 35.39
C ALA A 122 17.80 -39.99 34.31
N ALA A 123 17.38 -39.64 33.09
CA ALA A 123 17.70 -40.41 31.90
C ALA A 123 18.70 -39.60 31.08
N ILE A 124 19.92 -40.13 31.03
CA ILE A 124 21.02 -39.70 30.18
C ILE A 124 20.54 -39.82 28.73
N ALA A 125 20.17 -38.70 28.09
CA ALA A 125 20.07 -38.59 26.65
C ALA A 125 21.27 -37.78 26.16
N VAL A 126 22.35 -38.51 25.89
CA VAL A 126 23.47 -38.03 25.10
C VAL A 126 22.97 -37.76 23.69
N GLY A 127 23.15 -36.53 23.20
CA GLY A 127 23.11 -36.23 21.77
C GLY A 127 21.79 -35.69 21.23
N ALA A 128 21.43 -34.46 21.59
CA ALA A 128 20.64 -33.57 20.73
C ALA A 128 21.20 -32.16 20.89
N TRP A 129 22.42 -31.99 20.37
CA TRP A 129 23.05 -30.70 20.18
C TRP A 129 22.16 -29.86 19.26
N PHE A 130 21.57 -28.79 19.80
CA PHE A 130 21.07 -27.60 19.12
C PHE A 130 20.78 -27.72 17.61
N ALA A 131 19.73 -28.46 17.24
CA ALA A 131 18.88 -28.00 16.17
C ALA A 131 17.77 -27.19 16.83
N VAL A 132 18.11 -25.98 17.30
CA VAL A 132 17.13 -24.90 17.20
C VAL A 132 16.84 -24.86 15.72
N THR A 133 15.74 -25.48 15.31
CA THR A 133 15.15 -25.16 14.04
C THR A 133 14.96 -23.66 14.12
N LEU A 134 15.82 -22.92 13.41
CA LEU A 134 15.54 -21.56 12.98
C LEU A 134 14.34 -21.69 12.05
N THR A 135 13.19 -22.10 12.58
CA THR A 135 11.93 -21.68 12.02
C THR A 135 12.03 -20.17 12.21
N PRO A 136 12.22 -19.39 11.13
CA PRO A 136 12.19 -17.96 11.26
C PRO A 136 10.90 -17.62 12.04
N PRO A 137 10.94 -16.65 12.97
CA PRO A 137 9.71 -16.20 13.62
C PRO A 137 8.64 -16.01 12.53
N PRO A 138 7.37 -16.34 12.81
CA PRO A 138 6.28 -16.25 11.82
C PRO A 138 6.45 -14.96 11.02
N GLY A 139 6.58 -15.15 9.71
CA GLY A 139 7.30 -14.25 8.83
C GLY A 139 6.75 -12.84 8.91
N THR A 140 7.61 -11.89 9.25
CA THR A 140 7.32 -10.47 9.04
C THR A 140 6.97 -10.26 7.57
N GLY A 141 6.04 -9.38 7.21
CA GLY A 141 5.62 -9.15 5.82
C GLY A 141 6.79 -8.99 4.85
N LEU A 142 7.86 -8.26 5.23
CA LEU A 142 9.05 -8.12 4.38
C LEU A 142 9.86 -9.41 4.17
N ALA A 143 9.78 -10.38 5.07
CA ALA A 143 10.43 -11.68 4.93
C ALA A 143 9.88 -12.46 3.73
N VAL A 144 8.71 -12.08 3.19
CA VAL A 144 8.21 -12.64 1.93
C VAL A 144 9.25 -12.52 0.82
N PHE A 145 10.03 -11.43 0.77
CA PHE A 145 11.05 -11.20 -0.26
C PHE A 145 12.32 -12.02 -0.07
N GLU A 146 12.55 -12.57 1.13
CA GLU A 146 13.73 -13.39 1.44
C GLU A 146 13.55 -14.84 0.97
N ARG A 147 12.31 -15.25 0.67
CA ARG A 147 12.02 -16.60 0.20
C ARG A 147 12.42 -16.77 -1.27
N GLU A 148 12.81 -18.00 -1.62
CA GLU A 148 13.03 -18.38 -3.01
C GLU A 148 11.72 -18.26 -3.79
N GLN A 149 11.81 -17.72 -5.01
CA GLN A 149 10.64 -17.56 -5.86
C GLN A 149 10.16 -18.93 -6.33
N VAL A 150 8.87 -19.21 -6.16
CA VAL A 150 8.23 -20.45 -6.64
C VAL A 150 7.26 -20.16 -7.78
N GLU A 151 6.72 -21.18 -8.44
CA GLU A 151 5.80 -21.03 -9.57
C GLU A 151 4.55 -20.20 -9.23
N ALA A 152 4.02 -20.33 -8.01
CA ALA A 152 2.90 -19.53 -7.53
C ALA A 152 3.22 -18.02 -7.36
N ASP A 153 4.50 -17.65 -7.30
CA ASP A 153 4.94 -16.26 -7.23
C ASP A 153 4.95 -15.57 -8.59
N LEU A 154 4.84 -16.34 -9.67
CA LEU A 154 4.78 -15.81 -11.00
C LEU A 154 3.39 -15.21 -11.20
N LEU A 155 3.36 -13.88 -11.28
CA LEU A 155 2.14 -13.18 -11.61
C LEU A 155 1.67 -13.63 -13.00
N PRO A 156 0.37 -13.89 -13.20
CA PRO A 156 -0.18 -14.24 -14.52
C PRO A 156 0.02 -13.12 -15.55
N MET A 157 0.50 -11.95 -15.13
CA MET A 157 0.69 -10.74 -15.90
C MET A 157 2.14 -10.24 -15.89
N GLU A 158 3.11 -11.13 -16.06
CA GLU A 158 4.53 -10.75 -16.08
C GLU A 158 4.80 -9.55 -16.99
N ALA A 159 4.14 -9.47 -18.16
CA ALA A 159 4.30 -8.41 -19.15
C ALA A 159 4.19 -6.97 -18.58
N PHE A 160 3.36 -6.74 -17.57
CA PHE A 160 3.10 -5.39 -17.03
C PHE A 160 4.12 -4.94 -16.00
N LEU A 161 4.75 -5.89 -15.31
CA LEU A 161 5.80 -5.59 -14.35
C LEU A 161 7.13 -5.45 -15.07
N GLY A 162 7.87 -4.39 -14.76
CA GLY A 162 9.27 -4.25 -15.17
C GLY A 162 10.13 -5.40 -14.65
N ALA A 163 11.27 -5.65 -15.28
CA ALA A 163 12.14 -6.79 -14.95
C ALA A 163 12.54 -6.88 -13.46
N SER A 164 12.76 -5.73 -12.81
CA SER A 164 13.09 -5.65 -11.38
C SER A 164 11.93 -6.08 -10.48
N ALA A 165 10.70 -5.71 -10.84
CA ALA A 165 9.51 -6.11 -10.12
C ALA A 165 9.30 -7.63 -10.23
N ARG A 166 9.44 -8.21 -11.43
CA ARG A 166 9.28 -9.66 -11.64
C ARG A 166 10.19 -10.52 -10.76
N ALA A 167 11.45 -10.12 -10.60
CA ALA A 167 12.43 -10.89 -9.80
C ALA A 167 12.08 -10.90 -8.29
N THR A 168 11.33 -9.90 -7.84
CA THR A 168 10.98 -9.72 -6.42
C THR A 168 9.52 -10.04 -6.13
N THR A 169 8.72 -10.37 -7.14
CA THR A 169 7.32 -10.76 -6.97
C THR A 169 7.21 -12.00 -6.11
N ARG A 170 6.33 -11.96 -5.11
CA ARG A 170 5.98 -13.07 -4.22
C ARG A 170 4.49 -13.06 -3.93
N LEU A 171 3.85 -14.22 -3.98
CA LEU A 171 2.47 -14.40 -3.55
C LEU A 171 2.38 -14.28 -2.02
N VAL A 172 1.73 -13.22 -1.54
CA VAL A 172 1.49 -13.01 -0.11
C VAL A 172 0.38 -13.94 0.36
N ASP A 173 -0.75 -13.95 -0.33
CA ASP A 173 -1.94 -14.69 0.11
C ASP A 173 -2.94 -14.90 -1.04
N GLU A 174 -3.92 -15.78 -0.80
CA GLU A 174 -5.10 -15.99 -1.66
C GLU A 174 -6.37 -15.91 -0.82
N GLU A 175 -7.13 -14.84 -0.97
CA GLU A 175 -8.32 -14.57 -0.16
C GLU A 175 -9.44 -14.00 -1.01
N LEU A 176 -10.70 -14.33 -0.66
CA LEU A 176 -11.89 -13.83 -1.35
C LEU A 176 -11.91 -14.07 -2.87
N GLY A 177 -11.15 -15.07 -3.35
CA GLY A 177 -11.03 -15.39 -4.77
C GLY A 177 -10.08 -14.46 -5.54
N TYR A 178 -9.25 -13.72 -4.83
CA TYR A 178 -8.15 -12.91 -5.35
C TYR A 178 -6.82 -13.48 -4.87
N GLY A 179 -5.79 -13.35 -5.71
CA GLY A 179 -4.42 -13.47 -5.26
C GLY A 179 -3.86 -12.09 -4.90
N PHE A 180 -2.97 -12.07 -3.91
CA PHE A 180 -2.29 -10.87 -3.45
C PHE A 180 -0.79 -11.07 -3.61
N TRP A 181 -0.14 -10.27 -4.44
CA TRP A 181 1.29 -10.36 -4.67
C TRP A 181 1.99 -9.11 -4.16
N ALA A 182 3.12 -9.32 -3.50
CA ALA A 182 4.03 -8.27 -3.13
C ALA A 182 5.21 -8.24 -4.11
N PHE A 183 5.69 -7.06 -4.46
CA PHE A 183 6.90 -6.89 -5.25
C PHE A 183 7.62 -5.61 -4.85
N ARG A 184 8.89 -5.48 -5.25
CA ARG A 184 9.65 -4.23 -5.15
C ARG A 184 9.73 -3.58 -6.52
N ASP A 185 9.32 -2.31 -6.59
CA ASP A 185 9.45 -1.56 -7.83
C ASP A 185 10.91 -1.17 -8.12
N ARG A 186 11.12 -0.41 -9.19
CA ARG A 186 12.46 0.04 -9.59
C ARG A 186 13.12 0.95 -8.54
N ASP A 187 12.32 1.68 -7.78
CA ASP A 187 12.78 2.60 -6.74
C ASP A 187 12.93 1.91 -5.38
N GLY A 188 12.65 0.60 -5.31
CA GLY A 188 12.75 -0.22 -4.11
C GLY A 188 11.56 -0.09 -3.17
N ARG A 189 10.48 0.58 -3.60
CA ARG A 189 9.23 0.67 -2.84
C ARG A 189 8.58 -0.71 -2.76
N VAL A 190 7.93 -0.97 -1.63
CA VAL A 190 7.16 -2.18 -1.40
C VAL A 190 5.77 -1.94 -1.97
N CYS A 191 5.35 -2.80 -2.89
CA CYS A 191 4.05 -2.73 -3.52
C CYS A 191 3.26 -3.99 -3.21
N LEU A 192 1.94 -3.84 -3.08
CA LEU A 192 0.96 -4.91 -3.00
C LEU A 192 0.00 -4.74 -4.17
N ILE A 193 -0.19 -5.79 -4.95
CA ILE A 193 -1.17 -5.84 -6.04
C ILE A 193 -2.14 -6.98 -5.79
N MET A 194 -3.41 -6.71 -6.07
CA MET A 194 -4.49 -7.69 -6.00
C MET A 194 -4.96 -8.00 -7.41
N LEU A 195 -5.08 -9.29 -7.75
CA LEU A 195 -5.62 -9.74 -9.04
C LEU A 195 -6.59 -10.88 -8.85
N GLN A 196 -7.62 -10.91 -9.69
CA GLN A 196 -8.47 -12.07 -9.80
C GLN A 196 -7.79 -13.13 -10.69
N PRO A 197 -7.92 -14.43 -10.38
CA PRO A 197 -7.46 -15.48 -11.27
C PRO A 197 -8.09 -15.32 -12.66
N ASP A 198 -7.27 -15.49 -13.69
CA ASP A 198 -7.67 -15.49 -15.10
C ASP A 198 -8.24 -14.15 -15.64
N THR A 199 -8.16 -13.05 -14.88
CA THR A 199 -8.57 -11.72 -15.35
C THR A 199 -7.49 -10.67 -15.14
N ILE A 200 -7.50 -9.65 -15.99
CA ILE A 200 -6.66 -8.45 -15.88
C ILE A 200 -7.48 -7.29 -15.27
N ASP A 201 -8.81 -7.44 -15.26
CA ASP A 201 -9.74 -6.42 -14.79
C ASP A 201 -9.75 -6.40 -13.25
N GLY A 202 -9.68 -5.19 -12.68
CA GLY A 202 -9.70 -4.99 -11.22
C GLY A 202 -8.34 -5.05 -10.53
N ALA A 203 -7.24 -4.93 -11.29
CA ALA A 203 -5.91 -4.77 -10.73
C ALA A 203 -5.78 -3.43 -9.99
N ASP A 204 -5.88 -3.45 -8.66
CA ASP A 204 -5.52 -2.32 -7.81
C ASP A 204 -4.17 -2.59 -7.14
N ALA A 205 -3.37 -1.53 -6.98
CA ALA A 205 -2.04 -1.62 -6.42
C ALA A 205 -1.74 -0.42 -5.52
N ASP A 206 -1.21 -0.73 -4.33
CA ASP A 206 -0.73 0.26 -3.37
C ASP A 206 0.78 0.06 -3.18
N CYS A 207 1.52 1.15 -3.14
CA CYS A 207 2.97 1.15 -3.05
C CYS A 207 3.45 2.18 -2.03
N ALA A 208 4.34 1.76 -1.16
CA ALA A 208 4.93 2.61 -0.13
C ALA A 208 6.44 2.40 -0.03
N GLU A 209 7.15 3.44 0.44
CA GLU A 209 8.52 3.25 0.90
C GLU A 209 8.56 2.21 2.03
N GLU A 210 9.65 1.45 2.12
CA GLU A 210 9.79 0.39 3.13
C GLU A 210 9.53 0.88 4.56
N ARG A 211 10.02 2.08 4.90
CA ARG A 211 9.77 2.69 6.21
C ARG A 211 8.28 2.95 6.47
N THR A 212 7.54 3.37 5.45
CA THR A 212 6.10 3.63 5.53
C THR A 212 5.33 2.33 5.65
N PHE A 213 5.71 1.30 4.89
CA PHE A 213 5.17 -0.05 5.03
C PHE A 213 5.39 -0.61 6.44
N LEU A 214 6.60 -0.48 6.99
CA LEU A 214 6.90 -0.92 8.36
C LEU A 214 6.08 -0.18 9.43
N ALA A 215 5.63 1.04 9.15
CA ALA A 215 4.87 1.85 10.08
C ALA A 215 3.35 1.61 10.02
N GLY A 216 2.80 1.32 8.84
CA GLY A 216 1.34 1.26 8.63
C GLY A 216 0.82 0.20 7.67
N GLY A 217 1.70 -0.59 7.05
CA GLY A 217 1.33 -1.55 6.01
C GLY A 217 0.95 -0.91 4.67
N LEU A 218 0.34 -1.70 3.81
CA LEU A 218 -0.32 -1.30 2.57
C LEU A 218 -1.80 -1.65 2.66
N SER A 219 -2.65 -0.88 1.98
CA SER A 219 -4.09 -1.12 1.99
C SER A 219 -4.70 -1.03 0.60
N LEU A 220 -5.51 -2.03 0.26
CA LEU A 220 -6.32 -2.06 -0.94
C LEU A 220 -7.80 -2.05 -0.55
N VAL A 221 -8.65 -1.58 -1.45
CA VAL A 221 -10.11 -1.50 -1.22
C VAL A 221 -10.84 -2.26 -2.31
N LEU A 222 -11.74 -3.14 -1.90
CA LEU A 222 -12.65 -3.89 -2.76
C LEU A 222 -14.08 -3.40 -2.54
N ALA A 223 -14.71 -2.85 -3.57
CA ALA A 223 -16.11 -2.46 -3.48
C ALA A 223 -17.03 -3.69 -3.44
N PHE A 224 -18.22 -3.53 -2.88
CA PHE A 224 -19.24 -4.59 -2.82
C PHE A 224 -19.50 -5.27 -4.17
N GLU A 225 -19.50 -4.49 -5.26
CA GLU A 225 -19.76 -4.94 -6.62
C GLU A 225 -18.63 -5.81 -7.19
N ASP A 226 -17.39 -5.59 -6.74
CA ASP A 226 -16.21 -6.31 -7.20
C ASP A 226 -16.09 -7.67 -6.50
N VAL A 227 -16.56 -7.78 -5.25
CA VAL A 227 -16.53 -9.05 -4.51
C VAL A 227 -17.53 -10.05 -5.11
N PRO A 228 -17.08 -11.23 -5.59
CA PRO A 228 -17.97 -12.22 -6.17
C PRO A 228 -19.09 -12.60 -5.20
N GLU A 229 -20.33 -12.69 -5.68
CA GLU A 229 -21.53 -12.89 -4.82
C GLU A 229 -21.38 -14.10 -3.88
N ARG A 230 -20.75 -15.19 -4.36
CA ARG A 230 -20.51 -16.41 -3.59
C ARG A 230 -19.43 -16.28 -2.50
N LEU A 231 -18.55 -15.29 -2.59
CA LEU A 231 -17.43 -15.03 -1.68
C LEU A 231 -17.67 -13.80 -0.80
N ARG A 232 -18.81 -13.14 -0.97
CA ARG A 232 -19.14 -11.93 -0.21
C ARG A 232 -19.33 -12.27 1.28
N PRO A 233 -18.63 -11.55 2.20
CA PRO A 233 -18.81 -11.76 3.63
C PRO A 233 -20.26 -11.58 4.08
N ALA A 234 -20.67 -12.40 5.04
CA ALA A 234 -22.04 -12.34 5.57
C ALA A 234 -22.31 -10.97 6.20
N GLY A 235 -23.37 -10.31 5.73
CA GLY A 235 -23.79 -9.01 6.23
C GLY A 235 -23.25 -7.81 5.47
N MET A 236 -22.34 -8.01 4.50
CA MET A 236 -21.86 -6.94 3.62
C MET A 236 -23.02 -6.39 2.77
N ARG A 237 -23.14 -5.07 2.71
CA ARG A 237 -24.22 -4.35 2.02
C ARG A 237 -23.70 -3.58 0.82
N MET A 238 -24.61 -3.25 -0.09
CA MET A 238 -24.31 -2.38 -1.22
C MET A 238 -23.83 -1.02 -0.72
N GLY A 239 -22.70 -0.55 -1.24
CA GLY A 239 -22.01 0.68 -0.80
C GLY A 239 -21.00 0.49 0.34
N GLU A 240 -20.90 -0.70 0.95
CA GLU A 240 -19.80 -1.03 1.86
C GLU A 240 -18.59 -1.54 1.06
N VAL A 241 -17.40 -1.46 1.67
CA VAL A 241 -16.16 -1.96 1.05
C VAL A 241 -15.45 -2.94 1.97
N LEU A 242 -14.63 -3.80 1.37
CA LEU A 242 -13.63 -4.57 2.08
C LEU A 242 -12.28 -3.86 1.97
N ARG A 243 -11.73 -3.50 3.12
CA ARG A 243 -10.36 -3.04 3.21
C ARG A 243 -9.46 -4.24 3.42
N ILE A 244 -8.60 -4.52 2.44
CA ILE A 244 -7.51 -5.48 2.56
C ILE A 244 -6.28 -4.73 3.08
N ILE A 245 -5.58 -5.32 4.04
CA ILE A 245 -4.42 -4.73 4.70
C ILE A 245 -3.32 -5.79 4.75
N TRP A 246 -2.12 -5.40 4.33
CA TRP A 246 -0.91 -6.20 4.53
C TRP A 246 0.08 -5.42 5.38
N THR A 247 0.44 -5.95 6.54
CA THR A 247 1.31 -5.28 7.50
C THR A 247 2.67 -5.97 7.62
N ALA A 248 3.64 -5.28 8.22
CA ALA A 248 4.98 -5.80 8.41
C ALA A 248 5.07 -6.97 9.40
N ASP A 249 4.06 -7.17 10.24
CA ASP A 249 3.96 -8.25 11.22
C ASP A 249 3.04 -9.39 10.79
N ALA A 250 2.37 -9.26 9.64
CA ALA A 250 1.50 -10.29 9.08
C ALA A 250 2.22 -11.18 8.07
N ASP A 251 1.90 -12.47 8.10
CA ASP A 251 2.35 -13.50 7.16
C ASP A 251 1.44 -13.64 5.92
N GLY A 252 0.30 -12.94 5.93
CA GLY A 252 -0.69 -12.89 4.85
C GLY A 252 -1.43 -11.55 4.85
N VAL A 253 -2.51 -11.46 4.07
CA VAL A 253 -3.37 -10.27 4.08
C VAL A 253 -4.50 -10.45 5.10
N VAL A 254 -4.90 -9.36 5.75
CA VAL A 254 -6.06 -9.34 6.64
C VAL A 254 -7.09 -8.40 6.04
N TRP A 255 -8.37 -8.73 6.16
CA TRP A 255 -9.44 -7.90 5.65
C TRP A 255 -10.45 -7.51 6.71
N THR A 256 -11.05 -6.33 6.52
CA THR A 256 -12.09 -5.79 7.40
C THR A 256 -13.17 -5.12 6.55
N MET A 257 -14.42 -5.13 7.03
CA MET A 257 -15.52 -4.40 6.40
C MET A 257 -15.53 -2.96 6.93
N ASP A 258 -15.48 -1.99 6.02
CA ASP A 258 -15.62 -0.57 6.33
C ASP A 258 -16.91 -0.03 5.70
N ALA A 259 -17.70 0.67 6.52
CA ALA A 259 -18.93 1.33 6.07
C ALA A 259 -18.69 2.76 5.53
N ASP A 260 -17.50 3.33 5.76
CA ASP A 260 -17.17 4.74 5.56
C ASP A 260 -15.96 4.95 4.62
N ALA A 261 -15.96 4.30 3.44
CA ALA A 261 -14.92 4.50 2.43
C ALA A 261 -15.29 5.56 1.38
#